data_AF-A0A962W0H6-F1
#
_entry.id   AF-A0A962W0H6-F1
#
_cell.length_a   1.000
_cell.length_b   1.000
_cell.length_c   1.000
_cell.angle_alpha   90.00
_cell.angle_beta   90.00
_cell.angle_gamma   90.00
#
_symmetry.space_group_name_H-M   'P 1'
#
loop_
_entity.id
_entity.type
_entity.pdbx_description
1 polymer ?
#
loop_
_entity_poly.entity_id
_entity_poly.type
_entity_poly.pdbx_seq_one_letter_code
_entity_poly.pdbx_strand_id
1 'polypeptide(L)'
;MKTPLNKVEIISIYKVHGERVLLPERMAKSTPDTQTALKAISIDLKDAGGKLVLSDLFRSYDMQLQAHLDWKTGKKRAYSPPPGGSLHEAGRAFDLSLKDMKIKLSDFWDIAKAHGMVPIISTPDKRKSEAWHFECRGSHQVVYDYYKDGHGANMKPYKAMAASSILSIGVIVDKYDSNQEAAYLQSCLVRLGLKLGNIDGLIGRKTKQAVADAGSTYTNLEEAIVFVEDEMQKKYPNEFRKTISDEGDIFDYDVPEDVDG
;
A
#
# COMPACT_ATOMS: atom_id res chain seq x y z
N MET A 1 -2.21 12.46 -12.81
CA MET A 1 -2.20 12.67 -11.36
C MET A 1 -1.53 11.49 -10.65
N LYS A 2 -0.72 11.73 -9.60
CA LYS A 2 -0.27 10.71 -8.66
C LYS A 2 -1.43 10.13 -7.83
N THR A 3 -1.28 8.92 -7.31
CA THR A 3 -2.27 8.28 -6.45
C THR A 3 -2.42 9.06 -5.14
N PRO A 4 -3.63 9.52 -4.76
CA PRO A 4 -3.82 10.26 -3.52
C PRO A 4 -3.78 9.33 -2.29
N LEU A 5 -3.46 9.90 -1.13
CA LEU A 5 -3.69 9.26 0.17
C LEU A 5 -4.92 9.89 0.83
N ASN A 6 -5.90 9.06 1.16
CA ASN A 6 -7.11 9.45 1.89
C ASN A 6 -6.91 9.23 3.39
N LYS A 7 -7.54 10.08 4.22
CA LYS A 7 -7.65 9.85 5.66
C LYS A 7 -8.54 8.62 5.91
N VAL A 8 -8.18 7.79 6.89
CA VAL A 8 -8.95 6.61 7.29
C VAL A 8 -9.31 6.73 8.78
N GLU A 9 -10.53 6.38 9.16
CA GLU A 9 -10.99 6.48 10.55
C GLU A 9 -11.24 5.09 11.13
N ILE A 10 -10.19 4.39 11.54
CA ILE A 10 -10.29 3.00 11.97
C ILE A 10 -9.82 2.80 13.41
N ILE A 11 -10.54 1.97 14.17
CA ILE A 11 -10.19 1.64 15.55
C ILE A 11 -8.81 0.97 15.58
N SER A 12 -8.01 1.36 16.56
CA SER A 12 -6.63 0.90 16.68
C SER A 12 -6.39 0.00 17.89
N ILE A 13 -5.21 -0.60 17.95
CA ILE A 13 -4.75 -1.29 19.16
C ILE A 13 -4.34 -0.33 20.29
N TYR A 14 -4.30 0.98 20.05
CA TYR A 14 -3.88 1.94 21.06
C TYR A 14 -5.00 2.22 22.05
N LYS A 15 -4.61 2.67 23.23
CA LYS A 15 -5.54 3.01 24.30
C LYS A 15 -5.17 4.35 24.93
N VAL A 16 -6.17 5.15 25.25
CA VAL A 16 -6.06 6.38 26.03
C VAL A 16 -7.05 6.24 27.19
N HIS A 17 -6.56 6.42 28.43
CA HIS A 17 -7.34 6.18 29.65
C HIS A 17 -8.02 4.80 29.74
N GLY A 18 -7.46 3.78 29.10
CA GLY A 18 -8.00 2.41 29.09
C GLY A 18 -8.91 2.09 27.90
N GLU A 19 -9.41 3.11 27.23
CA GLU A 19 -10.34 3.02 26.10
C GLU A 19 -9.63 2.96 24.75
N ARG A 20 -10.23 2.24 23.80
CA ARG A 20 -9.71 2.15 22.43
C ARG A 20 -9.88 3.49 21.74
N VAL A 21 -8.87 3.88 20.97
CA VAL A 21 -8.91 5.10 20.16
C VAL A 21 -8.71 4.78 18.68
N LEU A 22 -9.06 5.74 17.82
CA LEU A 22 -8.76 5.67 16.39
C LEU A 22 -7.24 5.58 16.15
N LEU A 23 -6.88 5.04 14.99
CA LEU A 23 -5.51 4.98 14.54
C LEU A 23 -4.93 6.41 14.47
N PRO A 24 -3.71 6.66 14.99
CA PRO A 24 -3.12 7.99 14.97
C PRO A 24 -3.10 8.58 13.57
N GLU A 25 -3.43 9.86 13.43
CA GLU A 25 -3.60 10.53 12.12
C GLU A 25 -2.40 10.34 11.18
N ARG A 26 -1.18 10.37 11.72
CA ARG A 26 0.05 10.13 10.96
C ARG A 26 0.15 8.73 10.32
N MET A 27 -0.61 7.77 10.81
CA MET A 27 -0.71 6.37 10.35
C MET A 27 -2.02 6.08 9.62
N ALA A 28 -3.03 6.93 9.80
CA ALA A 28 -4.39 6.70 9.35
C ALA A 28 -4.61 7.22 7.92
N LYS A 29 -3.79 6.72 6.98
CA LYS A 29 -3.80 7.13 5.58
C LYS A 29 -3.75 5.90 4.67
N SER A 30 -4.46 5.91 3.55
CA SER A 30 -4.38 4.83 2.57
C SER A 30 -4.71 5.30 1.16
N THR A 31 -4.34 4.50 0.15
CA THR A 31 -4.86 4.72 -1.21
C THR A 31 -6.37 4.48 -1.28
N PRO A 32 -7.09 5.03 -2.28
CA PRO A 32 -8.55 4.93 -2.34
C PRO A 32 -9.10 3.50 -2.44
N ASP A 33 -8.43 2.63 -3.21
CA ASP A 33 -8.74 1.21 -3.30
C ASP A 33 -8.53 0.49 -1.95
N THR A 34 -7.41 0.79 -1.27
CA THR A 34 -7.15 0.27 0.08
C THR A 34 -8.22 0.72 1.07
N GLN A 35 -8.64 1.99 1.02
CA GLN A 35 -9.69 2.53 1.88
C GLN A 35 -11.02 1.82 1.64
N THR A 36 -11.39 1.64 0.37
CA THR A 36 -12.62 0.96 -0.04
C THR A 36 -12.64 -0.48 0.49
N ALA A 37 -11.52 -1.20 0.33
CA ALA A 37 -11.38 -2.55 0.85
C ALA A 37 -11.43 -2.61 2.38
N LEU A 38 -10.81 -1.67 3.10
CA LEU A 38 -10.90 -1.60 4.57
C LEU A 38 -12.34 -1.36 5.05
N LYS A 39 -13.09 -0.47 4.38
CA LYS A 39 -14.51 -0.24 4.67
C LYS A 39 -15.32 -1.53 4.49
N ALA A 40 -15.20 -2.17 3.33
CA ALA A 40 -15.95 -3.40 3.02
C ALA A 40 -15.57 -4.57 3.94
N ILE A 41 -14.28 -4.76 4.23
CA ILE A 41 -13.82 -5.78 5.18
C ILE A 41 -14.37 -5.52 6.58
N SER A 42 -14.43 -4.26 7.04
CA SER A 42 -14.98 -3.98 8.37
C SER A 42 -16.47 -4.30 8.47
N ILE A 43 -17.23 -4.12 7.38
CA ILE A 43 -18.67 -4.46 7.32
C ILE A 43 -18.82 -5.99 7.38
N ASP A 44 -18.19 -6.72 6.47
CA ASP A 44 -18.29 -8.18 6.41
C ASP A 44 -17.76 -8.85 7.69
N LEU A 45 -16.73 -8.27 8.29
CA LEU A 45 -16.18 -8.75 9.54
C LEU A 45 -17.15 -8.52 10.71
N LYS A 46 -17.87 -7.38 10.74
CA LYS A 46 -18.92 -7.11 11.73
C LYS A 46 -20.06 -8.12 11.59
N ASP A 47 -20.49 -8.41 10.37
CA ASP A 47 -21.53 -9.39 10.07
C ASP A 47 -21.12 -10.82 10.47
N ALA A 48 -19.83 -11.14 10.37
CA ALA A 48 -19.25 -12.38 10.86
C ALA A 48 -19.02 -12.43 12.39
N GLY A 49 -19.44 -11.40 13.14
CA GLY A 49 -19.26 -11.29 14.59
C GLY A 49 -17.84 -10.89 15.04
N GLY A 50 -17.02 -10.42 14.09
CA GLY A 50 -15.67 -9.91 14.31
C GLY A 50 -15.60 -8.39 14.39
N LYS A 51 -14.37 -7.86 14.53
CA LYS A 51 -14.08 -6.42 14.50
C LYS A 51 -12.75 -6.13 13.82
N LEU A 52 -12.69 -5.12 12.95
CA LEU A 52 -11.44 -4.72 12.31
C LEU A 52 -10.71 -3.73 13.22
N VAL A 53 -9.60 -4.17 13.82
CA VAL A 53 -8.77 -3.35 14.72
C VAL A 53 -7.33 -3.37 14.21
N LEU A 54 -6.77 -2.20 13.92
CA LEU A 54 -5.45 -2.09 13.31
C LEU A 54 -4.36 -1.64 14.28
N SER A 55 -3.14 -2.14 14.08
CA SER A 55 -1.94 -1.61 14.72
C SER A 55 -1.11 -0.73 13.82
N ASP A 56 -1.16 -0.98 12.51
CA ASP A 56 -0.41 -0.22 11.52
C ASP A 56 -1.17 -0.15 10.20
N LEU A 57 -1.01 0.93 9.45
CA LEU A 57 -1.60 1.14 8.13
C LEU A 57 -0.58 1.90 7.27
N PHE A 58 -0.46 3.22 7.42
CA PHE A 58 0.57 4.00 6.75
C PHE A 58 1.79 4.24 7.64
N ARG A 59 2.98 4.12 7.04
CA ARG A 59 4.24 4.53 7.65
C ARG A 59 4.93 5.55 6.76
N SER A 60 5.21 6.74 7.30
CA SER A 60 6.09 7.67 6.59
C SER A 60 7.49 7.08 6.42
N TYR A 61 8.30 7.71 5.57
CA TYR A 61 9.72 7.38 5.41
C TYR A 61 10.45 7.27 6.77
N ASP A 62 10.33 8.29 7.63
CA ASP A 62 10.98 8.31 8.94
C ASP A 62 10.48 7.19 9.87
N MET A 63 9.18 6.89 9.82
CA MET A 63 8.60 5.78 10.57
C MET A 63 9.14 4.44 10.10
N GLN A 64 9.28 4.26 8.79
CA GLN A 64 9.87 3.06 8.20
C GLN A 64 11.35 2.93 8.58
N LEU A 65 12.10 4.03 8.52
CA LEU A 65 13.50 4.08 8.92
C LEU A 65 13.66 3.70 10.39
N GLN A 66 12.87 4.31 11.28
CA GLN A 66 12.92 3.98 12.71
C GLN A 66 12.54 2.52 12.97
N ALA A 67 11.51 1.98 12.28
CA ALA A 67 11.15 0.58 12.41
C ALA A 67 12.27 -0.37 11.94
N HIS A 68 13.01 0.02 10.89
CA HIS A 68 14.17 -0.72 10.42
C HIS A 68 15.33 -0.68 11.42
N LEU A 69 15.62 0.49 12.00
CA LEU A 69 16.64 0.66 13.03
C LEU A 69 16.30 -0.11 14.31
N ASP A 70 15.03 -0.08 14.74
CA ASP A 70 14.54 -0.85 15.89
C ASP A 70 14.72 -2.37 15.64
N TRP A 71 14.50 -2.85 14.41
CA TRP A 71 14.79 -4.24 14.06
C TRP A 71 16.29 -4.55 14.08
N LYS A 72 17.12 -3.70 13.44
CA LYS A 72 18.58 -3.88 13.41
C LYS A 72 19.24 -3.88 14.79
N THR A 73 18.71 -3.08 15.70
CA THR A 73 19.19 -2.97 17.10
C THR A 73 18.60 -4.03 18.03
N GLY A 74 17.68 -4.87 17.53
CA GLY A 74 17.02 -5.92 18.32
C GLY A 74 15.87 -5.46 19.21
N LYS A 75 15.54 -4.16 19.21
CA LYS A 75 14.38 -3.60 19.92
C LYS A 75 13.05 -4.11 19.34
N LYS A 76 13.01 -4.37 18.02
CA LYS A 76 11.90 -5.04 17.33
C LYS A 76 12.36 -6.41 16.83
N ARG A 77 11.57 -7.46 17.09
CA ARG A 77 11.88 -8.82 16.63
C ARG A 77 11.46 -9.09 15.20
N ALA A 78 10.27 -8.61 14.81
CA ALA A 78 9.76 -8.77 13.46
C ALA A 78 10.60 -7.96 12.47
N TYR A 79 10.89 -8.57 11.32
CA TYR A 79 11.67 -7.92 10.27
C TYR A 79 10.98 -6.63 9.81
N SER A 80 11.77 -5.57 9.62
CA SER A 80 11.31 -4.36 8.95
C SER A 80 12.30 -4.01 7.84
N PRO A 81 11.86 -3.91 6.57
CA PRO A 81 12.76 -3.52 5.49
C PRO A 81 13.24 -2.08 5.70
N PRO A 82 14.40 -1.70 5.12
CA PRO A 82 14.76 -0.29 5.03
C PRO A 82 13.70 0.49 4.21
N PRO A 83 13.67 1.83 4.30
CA PRO A 83 12.80 2.67 3.48
C PRO A 83 12.85 2.33 1.98
N GLY A 84 11.72 2.57 1.30
CA GLY A 84 11.55 2.18 -0.11
C GLY A 84 11.24 0.70 -0.31
N GLY A 85 10.84 -0.02 0.75
CA GLY A 85 10.76 -1.48 0.77
C GLY A 85 9.49 -2.03 1.40
N SER A 86 8.57 -1.18 1.83
CA SER A 86 7.36 -1.56 2.58
C SER A 86 6.10 -1.02 1.91
N LEU A 87 5.05 -1.84 1.78
CA LEU A 87 3.76 -1.35 1.29
C LEU A 87 3.01 -0.45 2.28
N HIS A 88 3.41 -0.44 3.56
CA HIS A 88 2.93 0.58 4.52
C HIS A 88 3.36 1.99 4.10
N GLU A 89 4.53 2.14 3.47
CA GLU A 89 4.99 3.45 2.96
C GLU A 89 4.12 3.99 1.83
N ALA A 90 3.31 3.13 1.20
CA ALA A 90 2.37 3.51 0.17
C ALA A 90 0.92 3.58 0.67
N GLY A 91 0.65 3.31 1.96
CA GLY A 91 -0.72 3.23 2.48
C GLY A 91 -1.51 2.09 1.83
N ARG A 92 -0.82 1.00 1.48
CA ARG A 92 -1.35 -0.18 0.78
C ARG A 92 -1.19 -1.48 1.58
N ALA A 93 -0.77 -1.39 2.83
CA ALA A 93 -0.68 -2.53 3.74
C ALA A 93 -1.24 -2.17 5.10
N PHE A 94 -1.71 -3.17 5.84
CA PHE A 94 -2.14 -2.99 7.22
C PHE A 94 -1.75 -4.19 8.07
N ASP A 95 -1.53 -3.91 9.36
CA ASP A 95 -1.34 -4.91 10.40
C ASP A 95 -2.57 -4.92 11.30
N LEU A 96 -3.26 -6.06 11.40
CA LEU A 96 -4.45 -6.20 12.25
C LEU A 96 -4.18 -6.91 13.58
N SER A 97 -5.04 -6.68 14.57
CA SER A 97 -5.00 -7.42 15.82
C SER A 97 -5.68 -8.78 15.71
N LEU A 98 -4.89 -9.85 15.63
CA LEU A 98 -5.38 -11.24 15.62
C LEU A 98 -6.21 -11.62 16.86
N LYS A 99 -6.00 -10.92 17.98
CA LYS A 99 -6.74 -11.12 19.24
C LYS A 99 -8.09 -10.41 19.24
N ASP A 100 -8.15 -9.22 18.65
CA ASP A 100 -9.35 -8.37 18.66
C ASP A 100 -10.30 -8.68 17.50
N MET A 101 -9.83 -9.35 16.44
CA MET A 101 -10.62 -9.76 15.28
C MET A 101 -11.81 -10.69 15.62
N LYS A 102 -11.72 -11.46 16.72
CA LYS A 102 -12.73 -12.41 17.24
C LYS A 102 -13.22 -13.55 16.31
N ILE A 103 -12.73 -13.63 15.07
CA ILE A 103 -12.98 -14.80 14.19
C ILE A 103 -11.71 -15.64 13.95
N LYS A 104 -11.84 -16.75 13.21
CA LYS A 104 -10.68 -17.54 12.77
C LYS A 104 -9.91 -16.78 11.71
N LEU A 105 -8.59 -17.01 11.65
CA LEU A 105 -7.74 -16.35 10.64
C LEU A 105 -8.07 -16.82 9.22
N SER A 106 -8.46 -18.09 9.03
CA SER A 106 -8.95 -18.60 7.74
C SER A 106 -10.14 -17.81 7.23
N ASP A 107 -11.13 -17.59 8.11
CA ASP A 107 -12.39 -16.94 7.74
C ASP A 107 -12.13 -15.47 7.39
N PHE A 108 -11.21 -14.82 8.11
CA PHE A 108 -10.73 -13.48 7.74
C PHE A 108 -10.00 -13.45 6.39
N TRP A 109 -9.20 -14.47 6.06
CA TRP A 109 -8.53 -14.53 4.76
C TRP A 109 -9.55 -14.58 3.62
N ASP A 110 -10.64 -15.32 3.80
CA ASP A 110 -11.70 -15.41 2.80
C ASP A 110 -12.42 -14.05 2.61
N ILE A 111 -12.72 -13.35 3.72
CA ILE A 111 -13.27 -11.97 3.69
C ILE A 111 -12.28 -11.01 3.00
N ALA A 112 -11.02 -11.00 3.43
CA ALA A 112 -10.00 -10.10 2.90
C ALA A 112 -9.80 -10.31 1.39
N LYS A 113 -9.74 -11.57 0.95
CA LYS A 113 -9.58 -11.94 -0.45
C LYS A 113 -10.74 -11.46 -1.32
N ALA A 114 -11.97 -11.50 -0.82
CA ALA A 114 -13.14 -11.00 -1.54
C ALA A 114 -13.01 -9.51 -1.91
N HIS A 115 -12.26 -8.75 -1.11
CA HIS A 115 -12.02 -7.32 -1.28
C HIS A 115 -10.62 -6.99 -1.82
N GLY A 116 -9.93 -7.97 -2.44
CA GLY A 116 -8.64 -7.75 -3.10
C GLY A 116 -7.46 -7.56 -2.14
N MET A 117 -7.63 -7.87 -0.86
CA MET A 117 -6.54 -7.89 0.12
C MET A 117 -5.91 -9.27 0.18
N VAL A 118 -4.57 -9.33 0.22
CA VAL A 118 -3.83 -10.59 0.24
C VAL A 118 -2.86 -10.66 1.42
N PRO A 119 -2.69 -11.83 2.06
CA PRO A 119 -1.67 -12.03 3.07
C PRO A 119 -0.27 -12.14 2.43
N ILE A 120 0.78 -11.88 3.22
CA ILE A 120 2.18 -12.08 2.77
C ILE A 120 2.75 -13.45 3.13
N ILE A 121 2.01 -14.24 3.92
CA ILE A 121 2.33 -15.63 4.22
C ILE A 121 1.42 -16.57 3.42
N SER A 122 1.84 -17.83 3.24
CA SER A 122 1.15 -18.78 2.37
C SER A 122 -0.03 -19.54 3.00
N THR A 123 -0.15 -19.52 4.34
CA THR A 123 -1.20 -20.26 5.08
C THR A 123 -1.68 -19.47 6.29
N PRO A 124 -2.97 -19.56 6.68
CA PRO A 124 -3.54 -18.84 7.84
C PRO A 124 -3.11 -19.48 9.17
N ASP A 125 -1.84 -19.31 9.55
CA ASP A 125 -1.31 -19.76 10.85
C ASP A 125 -0.95 -18.55 11.72
N LYS A 126 -1.70 -18.35 12.82
CA LYS A 126 -1.53 -17.25 13.77
C LYS A 126 -0.14 -17.23 14.45
N ARG A 127 0.63 -18.32 14.38
CA ARG A 127 1.97 -18.43 14.98
C ARG A 127 3.08 -17.99 14.04
N LYS A 128 2.80 -17.84 12.74
CA LYS A 128 3.79 -17.36 11.78
C LYS A 128 4.04 -15.86 11.99
N SER A 129 5.29 -15.45 11.81
CA SER A 129 5.61 -14.02 11.68
C SER A 129 4.77 -13.45 10.53
N GLU A 130 4.27 -12.22 10.70
CA GLU A 130 3.44 -11.53 9.71
C GLU A 130 2.05 -12.14 9.47
N ALA A 131 1.54 -13.02 10.36
CA ALA A 131 0.18 -13.55 10.24
C ALA A 131 -0.92 -12.48 10.33
N TRP A 132 -0.57 -11.28 10.79
CA TRP A 132 -1.41 -10.10 10.90
C TRP A 132 -1.33 -9.15 9.70
N HIS A 133 -0.44 -9.40 8.74
CA HIS A 133 -0.09 -8.45 7.68
C HIS A 133 -0.79 -8.75 6.36
N PHE A 134 -1.49 -7.75 5.81
CA PHE A 134 -2.26 -7.85 4.58
C PHE A 134 -2.02 -6.64 3.67
N GLU A 135 -2.20 -6.85 2.37
CA GLU A 135 -1.80 -5.90 1.34
C GLU A 135 -2.88 -5.71 0.27
N CYS A 136 -3.11 -4.45 -0.11
CA CYS A 136 -3.81 -4.05 -1.32
C CYS A 136 -2.79 -3.79 -2.43
N ARG A 137 -2.44 -4.84 -3.19
CA ARG A 137 -1.37 -4.73 -4.19
C ARG A 137 -1.78 -3.95 -5.45
N GLY A 138 -3.06 -3.97 -5.80
CA GLY A 138 -3.59 -3.30 -7.00
C GLY A 138 -2.78 -3.61 -8.25
N SER A 139 -2.59 -2.60 -9.11
CA SER A 139 -1.74 -2.65 -10.30
C SER A 139 -0.26 -2.90 -10.01
N HIS A 140 0.20 -2.72 -8.77
CA HIS A 140 1.59 -2.99 -8.40
C HIS A 140 1.92 -4.49 -8.34
N GLN A 141 0.90 -5.36 -8.27
CA GLN A 141 1.07 -6.80 -8.50
C GLN A 141 1.70 -7.07 -9.88
N VAL A 142 1.39 -6.27 -10.90
CA VAL A 142 2.03 -6.36 -12.23
C VAL A 142 3.54 -6.15 -12.14
N VAL A 143 4.01 -5.23 -11.29
CA VAL A 143 5.45 -4.98 -11.08
C VAL A 143 6.10 -6.15 -10.33
N TYR A 144 5.40 -6.72 -9.33
CA TYR A 144 5.86 -7.91 -8.65
C TYR A 144 6.06 -9.06 -9.65
N ASP A 145 5.05 -9.38 -10.44
CA ASP A 145 5.09 -10.48 -11.41
C ASP A 145 6.14 -10.23 -12.49
N TYR A 146 6.25 -9.00 -12.98
CA TYR A 146 7.28 -8.58 -13.93
C TYR A 146 8.71 -8.89 -13.45
N TYR A 147 9.03 -8.58 -12.20
CA TYR A 147 10.35 -8.89 -11.63
C TYR A 147 10.50 -10.38 -11.27
N LYS A 148 9.42 -11.04 -10.85
CA LYS A 148 9.41 -12.48 -10.58
C LYS A 148 9.69 -13.30 -11.83
N ASP A 149 9.19 -12.84 -12.98
CA ASP A 149 9.39 -13.46 -14.29
C ASP A 149 10.74 -13.09 -14.93
N GLY A 150 11.60 -12.36 -14.22
CA GLY A 150 12.96 -12.05 -14.65
C GLY A 150 13.07 -10.92 -15.68
N HIS A 151 12.02 -10.10 -15.87
CA HIS A 151 12.10 -8.95 -16.77
C HIS A 151 12.91 -7.77 -16.20
N GLY A 152 13.13 -7.75 -14.88
CA GLY A 152 14.05 -6.85 -14.18
C GLY A 152 14.91 -7.62 -13.18
N ALA A 153 16.12 -7.14 -12.90
CA ALA A 153 17.11 -7.83 -12.07
C ALA A 153 17.78 -6.94 -10.99
N ASN A 154 17.57 -5.62 -11.03
CA ASN A 154 18.23 -4.68 -10.11
C ASN A 154 17.63 -4.63 -8.68
N MET A 155 16.59 -5.43 -8.41
CA MET A 155 15.94 -5.56 -7.10
C MET A 155 15.10 -6.85 -7.03
N LYS A 156 14.77 -7.29 -5.79
CA LYS A 156 13.86 -8.41 -5.56
C LYS A 156 12.42 -8.01 -5.94
N PRO A 157 11.56 -8.96 -6.38
CA PRO A 157 10.20 -8.67 -6.82
C PRO A 157 9.36 -7.84 -5.84
N TYR A 158 9.36 -8.23 -4.56
CA TYR A 158 8.62 -7.51 -3.53
C TYR A 158 9.13 -6.07 -3.34
N LYS A 159 10.45 -5.86 -3.38
CA LYS A 159 11.04 -4.51 -3.27
C LYS A 159 10.69 -3.65 -4.49
N ALA A 160 10.60 -4.24 -5.69
CA ALA A 160 10.14 -3.52 -6.88
C ALA A 160 8.69 -3.07 -6.76
N MET A 161 7.81 -3.96 -6.31
CA MET A 161 6.40 -3.64 -6.04
C MET A 161 6.26 -2.52 -4.99
N ALA A 162 7.00 -2.62 -3.87
CA ALA A 162 6.99 -1.59 -2.84
C ALA A 162 7.48 -0.24 -3.37
N ALA A 163 8.65 -0.20 -4.03
CA ALA A 163 9.18 1.03 -4.61
C ALA A 163 8.23 1.65 -5.64
N SER A 164 7.62 0.83 -6.50
CA SER A 164 6.58 1.25 -7.45
C SER A 164 5.38 1.90 -6.75
N SER A 165 4.93 1.30 -5.64
CA SER A 165 3.80 1.79 -4.85
C SER A 165 4.10 3.13 -4.18
N ILE A 166 5.31 3.27 -3.62
CA ILE A 166 5.76 4.49 -2.94
C ILE A 166 5.92 5.65 -3.92
N LEU A 167 6.54 5.40 -5.07
CA LEU A 167 6.66 6.39 -6.15
C LEU A 167 5.27 6.87 -6.63
N SER A 168 4.28 5.97 -6.66
CA SER A 168 2.94 6.30 -7.15
C SER A 168 2.19 7.32 -6.31
N ILE A 169 2.49 7.41 -5.01
CA ILE A 169 1.93 8.42 -4.11
C ILE A 169 2.83 9.65 -3.96
N GLY A 170 3.94 9.70 -4.70
CA GLY A 170 4.87 10.82 -4.71
C GLY A 170 5.84 10.87 -3.54
N VAL A 171 6.00 9.76 -2.81
CA VAL A 171 7.02 9.62 -1.76
C VAL A 171 8.34 9.20 -2.38
N ILE A 172 9.45 9.69 -1.80
CA ILE A 172 10.81 9.43 -2.26
C ILE A 172 11.22 8.00 -1.96
N VAL A 173 11.95 7.39 -2.90
CA VAL A 173 12.64 6.11 -2.70
C VAL A 173 14.14 6.36 -2.88
N ASP A 174 14.92 6.21 -1.80
CA ASP A 174 16.36 6.55 -1.77
C ASP A 174 17.16 5.94 -2.92
N LYS A 175 16.80 4.73 -3.36
CA LYS A 175 17.50 4.02 -4.45
C LYS A 175 17.65 4.86 -5.73
N TYR A 176 16.73 5.78 -6.00
CA TYR A 176 16.72 6.54 -7.24
C TYR A 176 17.35 7.92 -7.15
N ASP A 177 17.73 8.40 -5.95
CA ASP A 177 18.31 9.74 -5.74
C ASP A 177 17.50 10.84 -6.48
N SER A 178 18.11 11.57 -7.40
CA SER A 178 17.47 12.61 -8.23
C SER A 178 16.60 12.07 -9.37
N ASN A 179 16.61 10.76 -9.63
CA ASN A 179 15.90 10.12 -10.75
C ASN A 179 14.49 9.60 -10.37
N GLN A 180 13.85 10.18 -9.34
CA GLN A 180 12.54 9.74 -8.84
C GLN A 180 11.47 9.72 -9.95
N GLU A 181 11.39 10.79 -10.75
CA GLU A 181 10.39 10.94 -11.80
C GLU A 181 10.61 9.96 -12.96
N ALA A 182 11.86 9.70 -13.32
CA ALA A 182 12.20 8.71 -14.33
C ALA A 182 11.84 7.28 -13.86
N ALA A 183 12.10 6.97 -12.59
CA ALA A 183 11.71 5.68 -12.00
C ALA A 183 10.18 5.56 -11.88
N TYR A 184 9.48 6.65 -11.59
CA TYR A 184 8.03 6.71 -11.59
C TYR A 184 7.44 6.45 -12.98
N LEU A 185 7.97 7.09 -14.03
CA LEU A 185 7.58 6.81 -15.43
C LEU A 185 7.78 5.33 -15.77
N GLN A 186 8.98 4.78 -15.51
CA GLN A 186 9.27 3.36 -15.75
C GLN A 186 8.31 2.45 -14.98
N SER A 187 8.01 2.77 -13.71
CA SER A 187 7.04 2.04 -12.92
C SER A 187 5.64 2.07 -13.54
N CYS A 188 5.18 3.21 -14.06
CA CYS A 188 3.86 3.33 -14.69
C CYS A 188 3.81 2.50 -15.98
N LEU A 189 4.85 2.56 -16.82
CA LEU A 189 4.95 1.77 -18.05
C LEU A 189 4.89 0.25 -17.75
N VAL A 190 5.59 -0.23 -16.71
CA VAL A 190 5.49 -1.63 -16.28
C VAL A 190 4.07 -1.97 -15.79
N ARG A 191 3.43 -1.10 -15.00
CA ARG A 191 2.02 -1.28 -14.56
C ARG A 191 1.03 -1.28 -15.73
N LEU A 192 1.33 -0.56 -16.81
CA LEU A 192 0.57 -0.61 -18.07
C LEU A 192 0.77 -1.93 -18.83
N GLY A 193 1.73 -2.76 -18.44
CA GLY A 193 2.02 -4.08 -19.01
C GLY A 193 3.21 -4.09 -19.98
N LEU A 194 3.99 -3.00 -20.04
CA LEU A 194 5.07 -2.84 -20.99
C LEU A 194 6.40 -3.36 -20.47
N LYS A 195 7.29 -3.76 -21.38
CA LYS A 195 8.60 -4.35 -21.06
C LYS A 195 9.72 -3.38 -21.37
N LEU A 196 10.46 -2.96 -20.34
CA LEU A 196 11.54 -1.98 -20.48
C LEU A 196 12.87 -2.38 -19.81
N GLY A 197 12.93 -3.57 -19.18
CA GLY A 197 14.04 -3.98 -18.33
C GLY A 197 13.86 -3.51 -16.88
N ASN A 198 14.93 -3.02 -16.28
CA ASN A 198 14.92 -2.53 -14.89
C ASN A 198 14.11 -1.23 -14.74
N ILE A 199 13.45 -1.09 -13.59
CA ILE A 199 13.08 0.21 -13.04
C ILE A 199 14.32 0.72 -12.30
N ASP A 200 15.09 1.61 -12.92
CA ASP A 200 16.39 2.10 -12.43
C ASP A 200 16.52 3.63 -12.45
N GLY A 201 15.51 4.35 -12.93
CA GLY A 201 15.55 5.81 -13.08
C GLY A 201 16.35 6.30 -14.28
N LEU A 202 16.83 5.41 -15.16
CA LEU A 202 17.62 5.80 -16.34
C LEU A 202 16.77 5.74 -17.61
N ILE A 203 16.50 6.91 -18.20
CA ILE A 203 15.71 7.00 -19.45
C ILE A 203 16.56 6.60 -20.66
N GLY A 204 16.54 5.30 -20.97
CA GLY A 204 17.20 4.73 -22.14
C GLY A 204 16.25 4.44 -23.31
N ARG A 205 16.81 3.82 -24.36
CA ARG A 205 16.07 3.39 -25.57
C ARG A 205 14.84 2.54 -25.24
N LYS A 206 14.94 1.62 -24.26
CA LYS A 206 13.84 0.75 -23.86
C LYS A 206 12.68 1.51 -23.21
N THR A 207 12.96 2.50 -22.36
CA THR A 207 11.92 3.36 -21.77
C THR A 207 11.21 4.16 -22.87
N LYS A 208 11.96 4.77 -23.79
CA LYS A 208 11.39 5.53 -24.91
C LYS A 208 10.54 4.64 -25.83
N GLN A 209 11.01 3.41 -26.10
CA GLN A 209 10.23 2.43 -26.87
C GLN A 209 8.95 2.04 -26.13
N ALA A 210 8.99 1.82 -24.81
CA ALA A 210 7.79 1.54 -24.04
C ALA A 210 6.80 2.72 -24.07
N VAL A 211 7.24 3.98 -24.08
CA VAL A 211 6.34 5.13 -24.30
C VAL A 211 5.70 5.07 -25.70
N ALA A 212 6.47 4.72 -26.74
CA ALA A 212 5.95 4.49 -28.09
C ALA A 212 4.93 3.35 -28.15
N ASP A 213 5.22 2.22 -27.52
CA ASP A 213 4.34 1.05 -27.47
C ASP A 213 3.06 1.33 -26.67
N ALA A 214 3.11 2.27 -25.72
CA ALA A 214 1.94 2.77 -25.00
C ALA A 214 1.03 3.66 -25.87
N GLY A 215 1.52 4.12 -27.03
CA GLY A 215 0.78 4.99 -27.95
C GLY A 215 1.19 6.46 -27.94
N SER A 216 2.35 6.83 -27.39
CA SER A 216 2.85 8.22 -27.37
C SER A 216 4.31 8.33 -27.81
N THR A 217 4.75 9.49 -28.28
CA THR A 217 6.18 9.70 -28.58
C THR A 217 6.88 10.30 -27.37
N TYR A 218 8.06 9.78 -27.01
CA TYR A 218 8.86 10.40 -25.96
C TYR A 218 9.48 11.72 -26.46
N THR A 219 8.91 12.86 -26.06
CA THR A 219 9.48 14.20 -26.28
C THR A 219 10.41 14.59 -25.13
N ASN A 220 9.87 14.58 -23.91
CA ASN A 220 10.56 14.89 -22.66
C ASN A 220 9.92 14.10 -21.50
N LEU A 221 10.52 14.16 -20.32
CA LEU A 221 10.07 13.40 -19.15
C LEU A 221 8.69 13.84 -18.64
N GLU A 222 8.43 15.15 -18.60
CA GLU A 222 7.19 15.73 -18.09
C GLU A 222 5.98 15.31 -18.92
N GLU A 223 6.05 15.47 -20.25
CA GLU A 223 4.99 15.05 -21.18
C GLU A 223 4.74 13.53 -21.11
N ALA A 224 5.81 12.74 -21.00
CA ALA A 224 5.68 11.28 -20.86
C ALA A 224 4.99 10.91 -19.55
N ILE A 225 5.26 11.63 -18.45
CA ILE A 225 4.60 11.44 -17.16
C ILE A 225 3.12 11.78 -17.25
N VAL A 226 2.76 12.96 -17.78
CA VAL A 226 1.35 13.36 -17.94
C VAL A 226 0.59 12.30 -18.74
N PHE A 227 1.16 11.85 -19.85
CA PHE A 227 0.56 10.80 -20.67
C PHE A 227 0.33 9.49 -19.91
N VAL A 228 1.36 8.94 -19.24
CA VAL A 228 1.18 7.66 -18.52
C VAL A 228 0.25 7.81 -17.32
N GLU A 229 0.19 8.99 -16.69
CA GLU A 229 -0.74 9.24 -15.60
C GLU A 229 -2.20 9.22 -16.06
N ASP A 230 -2.49 9.72 -17.26
CA ASP A 230 -3.83 9.64 -17.85
C ASP A 230 -4.18 8.19 -18.19
N GLU A 231 -3.26 7.43 -18.80
CA GLU A 231 -3.46 6.01 -19.10
C GLU A 231 -3.65 5.17 -17.84
N MET A 232 -2.90 5.46 -16.78
CA MET A 232 -3.03 4.78 -15.49
C MET A 232 -4.39 5.04 -14.83
N GLN A 233 -4.90 6.27 -14.88
CA GLN A 233 -6.23 6.61 -14.37
C GLN A 233 -7.35 5.92 -15.17
N LYS A 234 -7.18 5.78 -16.49
CA LYS A 234 -8.12 5.03 -17.34
C LYS A 234 -8.12 3.53 -17.02
N LYS A 235 -6.93 2.93 -16.86
CA LYS A 235 -6.77 1.48 -16.66
C LYS A 235 -7.09 1.03 -15.24
N TYR A 236 -6.75 1.84 -14.23
CA TYR A 236 -6.89 1.50 -12.81
C TYR A 236 -7.63 2.61 -12.03
N PRO A 237 -8.87 2.98 -12.41
CA PRO A 237 -9.56 4.14 -11.85
C PRO A 237 -9.76 4.07 -10.33
N ASN A 238 -9.90 2.87 -9.77
CA ASN A 238 -10.10 2.67 -8.33
C ASN A 238 -8.87 3.07 -7.49
N GLU A 239 -7.69 3.15 -8.09
CA GLU A 239 -6.49 3.63 -7.39
C GLU A 239 -6.44 5.17 -7.30
N PHE A 240 -7.28 5.90 -8.04
CA PHE A 240 -7.20 7.36 -8.13
C PHE A 240 -8.47 8.08 -7.68
N ARG A 241 -9.63 7.46 -7.84
CA ARG A 241 -10.91 8.07 -7.46
C ARG A 241 -11.00 8.17 -5.94
N LYS A 242 -11.06 9.39 -5.41
CA LYS A 242 -11.58 9.61 -4.05
C LYS A 242 -13.01 9.09 -3.99
N THR A 243 -13.31 8.24 -3.01
CA THR A 243 -14.70 7.97 -2.65
C THR A 243 -15.35 9.30 -2.27
N ILE A 244 -16.41 9.67 -3.00
CA ILE A 244 -17.23 10.85 -2.72
C ILE A 244 -18.09 10.51 -1.49
N SER A 245 -17.49 10.50 -0.31
CA SER A 245 -18.18 10.69 0.96
C SER A 245 -17.20 11.33 1.95
N ASP A 246 -17.06 12.65 1.80
CA ASP A 246 -16.43 13.53 2.81
C ASP A 246 -17.40 13.82 3.98
N GLU A 247 -18.56 13.15 4.05
CA GLU A 247 -19.33 13.04 5.28
C GLU A 247 -18.80 11.84 6.05
N GLY A 248 -18.33 12.11 7.27
CA GLY A 248 -17.65 11.15 8.15
C GLY A 248 -18.50 9.92 8.46
N ASP A 249 -18.43 8.92 7.59
CA ASP A 249 -18.71 7.54 7.94
C ASP A 249 -17.61 7.10 8.91
N ILE A 250 -17.73 7.52 10.17
CA ILE A 250 -17.15 6.82 11.30
C ILE A 250 -17.55 5.36 11.08
N PHE A 251 -16.59 4.46 11.05
CA PHE A 251 -16.89 3.04 11.03
C PHE A 251 -17.78 2.80 12.26
N ASP A 252 -19.06 2.55 12.02
CA ASP A 252 -20.12 2.57 13.02
C ASP A 252 -19.90 1.46 14.06
N TYR A 253 -19.01 1.79 14.98
CA TYR A 253 -18.81 1.19 16.27
C TYR A 253 -19.37 2.23 17.21
N ASP A 254 -20.34 1.85 18.04
CA ASP A 254 -20.77 2.63 19.18
C ASP A 254 -19.53 3.04 19.99
N VAL A 255 -18.97 4.20 19.69
CA VAL A 255 -18.03 4.90 20.56
C VAL A 255 -18.96 5.50 21.60
N PRO A 256 -18.85 5.13 22.89
CA PRO A 256 -19.67 5.77 23.91
C PRO A 256 -19.48 7.29 23.79
N GLU A 257 -20.54 7.99 23.42
CA GLU A 257 -20.62 9.43 23.58
C GLU A 257 -20.49 9.69 25.08
N ASP A 258 -19.38 10.31 25.48
CA ASP A 258 -19.23 11.19 26.66
C ASP A 258 -17.79 11.14 27.18
N VAL A 259 -16.99 12.11 26.75
CA VAL A 259 -15.93 12.67 27.58
C VAL A 259 -15.80 14.16 27.25
N ASP A 260 -16.82 14.92 27.65
CA ASP A 260 -16.58 16.24 28.21
C ASP A 260 -16.19 16.04 29.69
N GLY A 261 -14.97 16.43 30.04
CA GLY A 261 -14.42 16.35 31.40
C GLY A 261 -12.93 16.61 31.46
#